data_AF-A0A6A5WZ28-F1
#
_entry.id   AF-A0A6A5WZ28-F1
#
_cell.length_a   1.000
_cell.length_b   1.000
_cell.length_c   1.000
_cell.angle_alpha   90.00
_cell.angle_beta   90.00
_cell.angle_gamma   90.00
#
_symmetry.space_group_name_H-M   'P 1'
#
loop_
_entity.id
_entity.type
_entity.pdbx_description
1 polymer ?
#
loop_
_entity_poly.entity_id
_entity_poly.type
_entity_poly.pdbx_seq_one_letter_code
_entity_poly.pdbx_strand_id
1 'polypeptide(L)'
;MSSNQTFEQSFDLPSAQQFTNSAAELCEQYFGAKGLYPCAEVLSERNQMYKPEHTNAYFDISLFPYRADGSFDPPIPTLNDIIMAQPTDAVIERVWQVGKYIVKLGCSAAIYMEAENLLYLERHTNVRAPKLYAAFTSDDEDPLQYNVPGEPRTIYYYLIMELIRGEIIDDIDVKELKPYIKEKIWALLGEQFRQLRSVKPENPKHFGRIQGRAYGQMPPLYYAPAPDFANYGPFTYEQLVQRLIRAAKIGSALATYPRGDYTTVQRLAYNHAESVMLKGAGPSDRLPVLSHLDPQTHNIIVNLKRDQNGEPYDVEEVALVDWFSLCWMPAWYEAGDMCRLTFCLDPTLQSMGMNVLETMGKVNLEIAAFFGACVRYHAFHLYH
;
A
#
# COMPACT_ATOMS: atom_id res chain seq x y z
N MET A 1 2.06 21.18 52.41
CA MET A 1 3.21 20.31 52.10
C MET A 1 2.65 19.00 51.57
N SER A 2 2.55 18.88 50.24
CA SER A 2 1.99 17.73 49.53
C SER A 2 3.14 17.09 48.76
N SER A 3 3.49 15.86 49.13
CA SER A 3 4.61 15.11 48.57
C SER A 3 4.31 14.62 47.15
N ASN A 4 5.09 15.11 46.18
CA ASN A 4 5.19 14.52 44.85
C ASN A 4 5.86 13.15 44.97
N GLN A 5 5.09 12.08 44.85
CA GLN A 5 5.62 10.74 44.58
C GLN A 5 5.84 10.62 43.07
N THR A 6 7.10 10.70 42.66
CA THR A 6 7.57 10.33 41.33
C THR A 6 7.41 8.82 41.15
N PHE A 7 6.57 8.42 40.19
CA PHE A 7 6.51 7.07 39.67
C PHE A 7 7.75 6.82 38.80
N GLU A 8 8.84 6.34 39.41
CA GLU A 8 9.91 5.66 38.70
C GLU A 8 9.59 4.17 38.67
N GLN A 9 8.76 3.74 37.71
CA GLN A 9 8.73 2.34 37.33
C GLN A 9 9.88 2.09 36.37
N SER A 10 10.97 1.50 36.88
CA SER A 10 12.02 0.93 36.05
C SER A 10 11.44 -0.24 35.26
N PHE A 11 11.21 -0.03 33.97
CA PHE A 11 10.93 -1.12 33.04
C PHE A 11 12.22 -1.92 32.83
N ASP A 12 12.39 -2.99 33.60
CA ASP A 12 13.38 -4.03 33.31
C ASP A 12 12.97 -4.71 32.00
N LEU A 13 13.41 -4.16 30.87
CA LEU A 13 13.27 -4.80 29.57
C LEU A 13 14.11 -6.09 29.58
N PRO A 14 13.53 -7.26 29.31
CA PRO A 14 14.30 -8.49 29.18
C PRO A 14 15.40 -8.30 28.15
N SER A 15 16.61 -8.80 28.41
CA SER A 15 17.76 -8.60 27.51
C SER A 15 17.41 -9.11 26.11
N ALA A 16 17.09 -8.17 25.22
CA ALA A 16 16.81 -8.48 23.84
C ALA A 16 18.12 -9.01 23.24
N GLN A 17 18.03 -10.10 22.48
CA GLN A 17 19.18 -10.62 21.75
C GLN A 17 19.68 -9.51 20.82
N GLN A 18 20.91 -9.05 21.07
CA GLN A 18 21.46 -7.90 20.37
C GLN A 18 21.70 -8.28 18.90
N PHE A 19 21.17 -7.47 17.98
CA PHE A 19 21.42 -7.55 16.55
C PHE A 19 22.85 -7.09 16.26
N THR A 20 23.74 -8.06 16.07
CA THR A 20 25.18 -7.83 15.91
C THR A 20 25.65 -7.91 14.46
N ASN A 21 24.87 -8.52 13.55
CA ASN A 21 25.27 -8.64 12.15
C ASN A 21 25.53 -7.26 11.53
N SER A 22 26.57 -7.18 10.70
CA SER A 22 26.78 -6.10 9.75
C SER A 22 25.90 -6.28 8.51
N ALA A 23 25.67 -5.20 7.77
CA ALA A 23 24.99 -5.23 6.48
C ALA A 23 25.68 -6.19 5.50
N ALA A 24 27.02 -6.22 5.50
CA ALA A 24 27.81 -7.10 4.65
C ALA A 24 27.57 -8.59 4.95
N GLU A 25 27.61 -8.97 6.24
CA GLU A 25 27.35 -10.35 6.66
C GLU A 25 25.92 -10.79 6.32
N LEU A 26 24.93 -9.91 6.50
CA LEU A 26 23.54 -10.25 6.19
C LEU A 26 23.33 -10.41 4.68
N CYS A 27 23.95 -9.56 3.86
CA CYS A 27 23.92 -9.70 2.40
C CYS A 27 24.58 -11.01 1.95
N GLU A 28 25.77 -11.33 2.47
CA GLU A 28 26.45 -12.60 2.17
C GLU A 28 25.60 -13.81 2.59
N GLN A 29 24.99 -13.77 3.78
CA GLN A 29 24.14 -14.84 4.28
C GLN A 29 22.87 -15.04 3.42
N TYR A 30 22.24 -13.97 2.96
CA TYR A 30 20.94 -14.06 2.27
C TYR A 30 21.06 -14.23 0.75
N PHE A 31 21.99 -13.52 0.12
CA PHE A 31 22.20 -13.55 -1.32
C PHE A 31 23.29 -14.54 -1.73
N GLY A 32 24.14 -15.00 -0.81
CA GLY A 32 25.32 -15.81 -1.16
C GLY A 32 26.37 -15.01 -1.95
N ALA A 33 26.30 -13.69 -1.89
CA ALA A 33 27.07 -12.79 -2.75
C ALA A 33 27.60 -11.57 -1.98
N LYS A 34 28.69 -10.99 -2.49
CA LYS A 34 29.33 -9.77 -1.98
C LYS A 34 29.22 -8.66 -3.02
N GLY A 35 29.16 -7.42 -2.56
CA GLY A 35 28.84 -6.24 -3.37
C GLY A 35 27.34 -6.06 -3.68
N LEU A 36 26.97 -4.82 -4.03
CA LEU A 36 25.61 -4.43 -4.39
C LEU A 36 25.13 -5.13 -5.66
N TYR A 37 25.95 -5.10 -6.73
CA TYR A 37 25.56 -5.64 -8.03
C TYR A 37 25.29 -7.16 -7.98
N PRO A 38 26.17 -8.00 -7.41
CA PRO A 38 25.87 -9.43 -7.32
C PRO A 38 24.63 -9.75 -6.47
N CYS A 39 24.39 -8.99 -5.39
CA CYS A 39 23.15 -9.16 -4.61
C CYS A 39 21.90 -8.76 -5.42
N ALA A 40 22.00 -7.68 -6.22
CA ALA A 40 20.93 -7.21 -7.09
C ALA A 40 20.65 -8.20 -8.24
N GLU A 41 21.66 -8.87 -8.78
CA GLU A 41 21.50 -9.95 -9.77
C GLU A 41 20.72 -11.12 -9.19
N VAL A 42 21.11 -11.61 -8.00
CA VAL A 42 20.37 -12.68 -7.30
C VAL A 42 18.93 -12.27 -7.02
N LEU A 43 18.70 -11.02 -6.61
CA LEU A 43 17.34 -10.51 -6.41
C LEU A 43 16.55 -10.43 -7.72
N SER A 44 17.18 -9.98 -8.81
CA SER A 44 16.57 -9.90 -10.14
C SER A 44 16.16 -11.29 -10.64
N GLU A 45 17.04 -12.29 -10.52
CA GLU A 45 16.73 -13.68 -10.86
C GLU A 45 15.56 -14.22 -10.03
N ARG A 46 15.55 -13.95 -8.72
CA ARG A 46 14.44 -14.33 -7.83
C ARG A 46 13.13 -13.64 -8.20
N ASN A 47 13.18 -12.37 -8.58
CA ASN A 47 12.00 -11.62 -9.02
C ASN A 47 11.51 -12.10 -10.40
N GLN A 48 12.40 -12.53 -11.29
CA GLN A 48 11.99 -13.10 -12.58
C GLN A 48 11.24 -14.43 -12.41
N MET A 49 11.56 -15.20 -11.36
CA MET A 49 10.80 -16.40 -10.98
C MET A 49 9.40 -16.05 -10.43
N TYR A 50 9.22 -14.83 -9.93
CA TYR A 50 7.92 -14.33 -9.48
C TYR A 50 7.33 -13.43 -10.55
N LYS A 51 6.66 -14.03 -11.52
CA LYS A 51 5.72 -13.28 -12.37
C LYS A 51 4.33 -13.64 -11.87
N PRO A 52 3.49 -12.67 -11.46
CA PRO A 52 2.08 -12.94 -11.20
C PRO A 52 1.48 -13.54 -12.47
N GLU A 53 1.38 -14.86 -12.51
CA GLU A 53 0.76 -15.56 -13.62
C GLU A 53 -0.75 -15.38 -13.54
N HIS A 54 -1.43 -15.47 -14.68
CA HIS A 54 -2.89 -15.44 -14.76
C HIS A 54 -3.49 -16.71 -14.12
N THR A 55 -3.42 -16.79 -12.79
CA THR A 55 -3.74 -18.00 -12.02
C THR A 55 -4.57 -17.65 -10.79
N ASN A 56 -5.35 -18.63 -10.33
CA ASN A 56 -6.20 -18.52 -9.15
C ASN A 56 -5.45 -18.25 -7.84
N ALA A 57 -4.12 -18.36 -7.84
CA ALA A 57 -3.28 -18.07 -6.70
C ALA A 57 -3.28 -16.57 -6.34
N TYR A 58 -3.45 -15.69 -7.33
CA TYR A 58 -3.32 -14.24 -7.14
C TYR A 58 -4.67 -13.50 -7.08
N PHE A 59 -5.64 -13.94 -7.86
CA PHE A 59 -7.00 -13.40 -7.93
C PHE A 59 -7.96 -14.50 -8.42
N ASP A 60 -9.26 -14.33 -8.20
CA ASP A 60 -10.28 -15.24 -8.73
C ASP A 60 -10.43 -15.06 -10.25
N ILE A 61 -9.87 -15.98 -11.04
CA ILE A 61 -9.95 -15.91 -12.50
C ILE A 61 -11.39 -16.08 -13.01
N SER A 62 -12.28 -16.70 -12.22
CA SER A 62 -13.67 -16.93 -12.61
C SER A 62 -14.51 -15.64 -12.65
N LEU A 63 -13.98 -14.55 -12.08
CA LEU A 63 -14.57 -13.22 -12.19
C LEU A 63 -14.36 -12.57 -13.55
N PHE A 64 -13.42 -13.06 -14.38
CA PHE A 64 -12.99 -12.39 -15.60
C PHE A 64 -13.21 -13.22 -16.88
N PRO A 65 -13.67 -12.61 -17.98
CA PRO A 65 -13.95 -11.18 -18.15
C PRO A 65 -15.18 -10.72 -17.36
N TYR A 66 -15.10 -9.53 -16.77
CA TYR A 66 -16.17 -8.88 -16.03
C TYR A 66 -16.78 -7.75 -16.86
N ARG A 67 -18.10 -7.62 -16.79
CA ARG A 67 -18.84 -6.45 -17.26
C ARG A 67 -19.98 -6.17 -16.28
N ALA A 68 -20.08 -4.93 -15.80
CA ALA A 68 -21.14 -4.51 -14.91
C ALA A 68 -22.49 -4.57 -15.63
N ASP A 69 -23.51 -5.02 -14.90
CA ASP A 69 -24.89 -5.04 -15.39
C ASP A 69 -25.48 -3.63 -15.42
N GLY A 70 -26.34 -3.38 -16.41
CA GLY A 70 -27.11 -2.15 -16.53
C GLY A 70 -26.94 -1.43 -17.87
N SER A 71 -27.77 -0.42 -18.07
CA SER A 71 -27.64 0.52 -19.20
C SER A 71 -26.84 1.73 -18.74
N PHE A 72 -25.70 1.95 -19.38
CA PHE A 72 -24.82 3.07 -19.07
C PHE A 72 -24.93 4.13 -20.17
N ASP A 73 -25.05 5.41 -19.78
CA ASP A 73 -25.03 6.55 -20.70
C ASP A 73 -23.93 7.56 -20.29
N PRO A 74 -22.84 7.72 -21.07
CA PRO A 74 -22.51 6.94 -22.27
C PRO A 74 -22.27 5.46 -21.97
N PRO A 75 -22.31 4.57 -22.99
CA PRO A 75 -21.96 3.15 -22.85
C PRO A 75 -20.55 2.94 -22.27
N ILE A 76 -20.32 1.77 -21.67
CA ILE A 76 -18.96 1.34 -21.28
C ILE A 76 -18.07 1.32 -22.54
N PRO A 77 -16.89 1.98 -22.53
CA PRO A 77 -16.00 2.07 -23.68
C PRO A 77 -15.66 0.70 -24.28
N THR A 78 -15.67 0.63 -25.60
CA THR A 78 -15.14 -0.49 -26.38
C THR A 78 -13.62 -0.38 -26.51
N LEU A 79 -12.97 -1.46 -26.96
CA LEU A 79 -11.53 -1.42 -27.26
C LEU A 79 -11.19 -0.29 -28.24
N ASN A 80 -11.99 -0.11 -29.29
CA ASN A 80 -11.78 0.96 -30.27
C ASN A 80 -11.88 2.35 -29.62
N ASP A 81 -12.86 2.57 -28.72
CA ASP A 81 -12.98 3.85 -28.01
C ASP A 81 -11.73 4.13 -27.16
N ILE A 82 -11.18 3.10 -26.52
CA ILE A 82 -9.96 3.19 -25.71
C ILE A 82 -8.75 3.55 -26.58
N ILE A 83 -8.55 2.86 -27.70
CA ILE A 83 -7.44 3.15 -28.63
C ILE A 83 -7.56 4.56 -29.20
N MET A 84 -8.76 5.00 -29.57
CA MET A 84 -8.98 6.35 -30.11
C MET A 84 -8.78 7.45 -29.06
N ALA A 85 -8.87 7.13 -27.77
CA ALA A 85 -8.65 8.05 -26.66
C ALA A 85 -7.20 8.04 -26.14
N GLN A 86 -6.29 7.32 -26.82
CA GLN A 86 -4.90 7.21 -26.43
C GLN A 86 -4.25 8.60 -26.25
N PRO A 87 -3.66 8.90 -25.07
CA PRO A 87 -2.93 10.14 -24.86
C PRO A 87 -1.74 10.30 -25.82
N THR A 88 -1.36 11.53 -26.12
CA THR A 88 -0.20 11.82 -26.98
C THR A 88 1.11 11.20 -26.44
N ASP A 89 1.22 11.05 -25.11
CA ASP A 89 2.38 10.48 -24.40
C ASP A 89 2.11 9.07 -23.83
N ALA A 90 1.23 8.31 -24.47
CA ALA A 90 0.72 7.02 -23.99
C ALA A 90 1.76 5.90 -23.77
N VAL A 91 3.00 6.04 -24.24
CA VAL A 91 4.05 5.05 -23.98
C VAL A 91 4.37 4.97 -22.47
N ILE A 92 4.14 6.07 -21.74
CA ILE A 92 4.44 6.19 -20.31
C ILE A 92 3.16 6.04 -19.48
N GLU A 93 2.04 6.60 -19.95
CA GLU A 93 0.79 6.63 -19.19
C GLU A 93 -0.06 5.37 -19.40
N ARG A 94 -0.37 4.68 -18.31
CA ARG A 94 -1.20 3.45 -18.29
C ARG A 94 -2.62 3.67 -17.80
N VAL A 95 -2.99 4.92 -17.52
CA VAL A 95 -4.29 5.32 -16.97
C VAL A 95 -4.87 6.40 -17.88
N TRP A 96 -5.91 6.06 -18.62
CA TRP A 96 -6.50 6.94 -19.64
C TRP A 96 -7.91 7.34 -19.24
N GLN A 97 -8.27 8.61 -19.48
CA GLN A 97 -9.65 9.05 -19.36
C GLN A 97 -10.39 8.85 -20.69
N VAL A 98 -11.48 8.06 -20.67
CA VAL A 98 -12.33 7.83 -21.83
C VAL A 98 -13.75 8.31 -21.51
N GLY A 99 -14.05 9.56 -21.88
CA GLY A 99 -15.30 10.22 -21.49
C GLY A 99 -15.41 10.37 -19.97
N LYS A 100 -16.38 9.68 -19.36
CA LYS A 100 -16.62 9.66 -17.91
C LYS A 100 -16.00 8.45 -17.18
N TYR A 101 -15.14 7.71 -17.88
CA TYR A 101 -14.50 6.50 -17.36
C TYR A 101 -13.00 6.71 -17.23
N ILE A 102 -12.41 5.98 -16.29
CA ILE A 102 -10.97 5.75 -16.24
C ILE A 102 -10.70 4.34 -16.74
N VAL A 103 -9.69 4.21 -17.59
CA VAL A 103 -9.22 2.95 -18.15
C VAL A 103 -7.78 2.75 -17.73
N LYS A 104 -7.53 1.77 -16.86
CA LYS A 104 -6.18 1.27 -16.58
C LYS A 104 -5.87 0.13 -17.55
N LEU A 105 -4.69 0.14 -18.16
CA LEU A 105 -4.24 -0.96 -19.00
C LEU A 105 -2.76 -1.29 -18.87
N GLY A 106 -2.40 -2.53 -19.19
CA GLY A 106 -1.02 -3.00 -19.07
C GLY A 106 -0.86 -4.46 -19.42
N CYS A 107 0.38 -4.96 -19.40
CA CYS A 107 0.73 -6.33 -19.74
C CYS A 107 0.80 -7.27 -18.51
N SER A 108 0.34 -6.82 -17.34
CA SER A 108 0.41 -7.57 -16.09
C SER A 108 -0.99 -7.95 -15.60
N ALA A 109 -1.13 -9.20 -15.18
CA ALA A 109 -2.34 -9.71 -14.54
C ALA A 109 -2.65 -9.02 -13.19
N ALA A 110 -1.72 -8.21 -12.67
CA ALA A 110 -1.94 -7.30 -11.55
C ALA A 110 -3.18 -6.40 -11.71
N ILE A 111 -3.57 -6.06 -12.94
CA ILE A 111 -4.80 -5.27 -13.19
C ILE A 111 -6.05 -5.99 -12.70
N TYR A 112 -6.11 -7.32 -12.81
CA TYR A 112 -7.21 -8.12 -12.29
C TYR A 112 -7.22 -8.22 -10.76
N MET A 113 -6.06 -8.07 -10.12
CA MET A 113 -5.98 -7.99 -8.66
C MET A 113 -6.67 -6.72 -8.14
N GLU A 114 -6.51 -5.58 -8.82
CA GLU A 114 -7.25 -4.35 -8.50
C GLU A 114 -8.74 -4.50 -8.79
N ALA A 115 -9.11 -5.07 -9.93
CA ALA A 115 -10.52 -5.31 -10.28
C ALA A 115 -11.25 -6.18 -9.24
N GLU A 116 -10.61 -7.26 -8.78
CA GLU A 116 -11.13 -8.11 -7.69
C GLU A 116 -11.31 -7.31 -6.40
N ASN A 117 -10.32 -6.48 -6.05
CA ASN A 117 -10.36 -5.64 -4.86
C ASN A 117 -11.52 -4.62 -4.92
N LEU A 118 -11.76 -3.98 -6.07
CA LEU A 118 -12.90 -3.06 -6.24
C LEU A 118 -14.26 -3.77 -6.05
N LEU A 119 -14.43 -4.96 -6.64
CA LEU A 119 -15.64 -5.77 -6.44
C LEU A 119 -15.83 -6.20 -4.98
N TYR A 120 -14.74 -6.51 -4.29
CA TYR A 120 -14.79 -6.85 -2.87
C TYR A 120 -15.21 -5.63 -2.04
N LEU A 121 -14.62 -4.46 -2.30
CA LEU A 121 -14.94 -3.23 -1.57
C LEU A 121 -16.41 -2.85 -1.75
N GLU A 122 -16.92 -2.87 -2.99
CA GLU A 122 -18.33 -2.55 -3.29
C GLU A 122 -19.32 -3.43 -2.49
N ARG A 123 -18.96 -4.68 -2.20
CA ARG A 123 -19.82 -5.64 -1.50
C ARG A 123 -19.70 -5.59 0.02
N HIS A 124 -18.56 -5.14 0.55
CA HIS A 124 -18.23 -5.34 1.97
C HIS A 124 -17.94 -4.06 2.74
N THR A 125 -17.88 -2.90 2.07
CA THR A 125 -17.62 -1.61 2.74
C THR A 125 -18.39 -0.46 2.11
N ASN A 126 -18.43 0.66 2.83
CA ASN A 126 -18.94 1.95 2.34
C ASN A 126 -17.81 2.92 1.98
N VAL A 127 -16.56 2.47 2.03
CA VAL A 127 -15.42 3.26 1.58
C VAL A 127 -15.67 3.74 0.15
N ARG A 128 -15.37 5.00 -0.08
CA ARG A 128 -15.46 5.62 -1.39
C ARG A 128 -14.29 5.16 -2.26
N ALA A 129 -14.54 4.10 -3.02
CA ALA A 129 -13.66 3.59 -4.07
C ALA A 129 -14.33 3.75 -5.46
N PRO A 130 -13.56 3.74 -6.56
CA PRO A 130 -14.13 3.71 -7.91
C PRO A 130 -15.01 2.48 -8.14
N LYS A 131 -16.17 2.64 -8.78
CA LYS A 131 -16.95 1.48 -9.25
C LYS A 131 -16.27 0.80 -10.42
N LEU A 132 -16.25 -0.55 -10.41
CA LEU A 132 -15.78 -1.34 -11.54
C LEU A 132 -16.87 -1.49 -12.59
N TYR A 133 -16.58 -1.13 -13.85
CA TYR A 133 -17.51 -1.32 -14.96
C TYR A 133 -17.13 -2.47 -15.88
N ALA A 134 -15.84 -2.71 -16.14
CA ALA A 134 -15.40 -3.86 -16.91
C ALA A 134 -13.96 -4.23 -16.58
N ALA A 135 -13.62 -5.50 -16.74
CA ALA A 135 -12.23 -5.97 -16.74
C ALA A 135 -12.08 -7.15 -17.71
N PHE A 136 -11.20 -7.04 -18.69
CA PHE A 136 -11.03 -8.04 -19.76
C PHE A 136 -9.59 -8.01 -20.31
N THR A 137 -9.23 -9.00 -21.12
CA THR A 137 -7.96 -9.06 -21.85
C THR A 137 -8.19 -8.98 -23.35
N SER A 138 -7.20 -8.49 -24.10
CA SER A 138 -7.17 -8.54 -25.57
C SER A 138 -5.72 -8.52 -26.07
N ASP A 139 -5.46 -9.21 -27.18
CA ASP A 139 -4.23 -9.19 -27.97
C ASP A 139 -4.48 -8.69 -29.42
N ASP A 140 -5.65 -8.07 -29.64
CA ASP A 140 -6.07 -7.57 -30.94
C ASP A 140 -5.25 -6.33 -31.36
N GLU A 141 -4.95 -5.47 -30.38
CA GLU A 141 -4.30 -4.16 -30.54
C GLU A 141 -3.01 -4.05 -29.70
N ASP A 142 -2.14 -3.10 -30.05
CA ASP A 142 -0.88 -2.82 -29.35
C ASP A 142 -0.83 -1.41 -28.76
N PRO A 143 -1.70 -1.09 -27.78
CA PRO A 143 -1.81 0.27 -27.24
C PRO A 143 -0.50 0.81 -26.65
N LEU A 144 0.40 -0.05 -26.17
CA LEU A 144 1.65 0.35 -25.54
C LEU A 144 2.88 0.13 -26.42
N GLN A 145 2.69 -0.28 -27.68
CA GLN A 145 3.77 -0.47 -28.66
C GLN A 145 4.87 -1.44 -28.17
N TYR A 146 4.48 -2.52 -27.49
CA TYR A 146 5.41 -3.53 -26.98
C TYR A 146 5.60 -4.71 -27.94
N ASN A 147 4.76 -4.86 -28.96
CA ASN A 147 4.88 -6.01 -29.86
C ASN A 147 6.11 -5.89 -30.76
N VAL A 148 6.91 -6.96 -30.76
CA VAL A 148 8.06 -7.10 -31.64
C VAL A 148 7.67 -7.96 -32.86
N PRO A 149 7.98 -7.53 -34.10
CA PRO A 149 7.68 -8.33 -35.28
C PRO A 149 8.32 -9.73 -35.20
N GLY A 150 7.49 -10.77 -35.34
CA GLY A 150 7.91 -12.17 -35.29
C GLY A 150 7.82 -12.82 -33.90
N GLU A 151 7.47 -12.07 -32.86
CA GLU A 151 7.20 -12.59 -31.51
C GLU A 151 5.68 -12.79 -31.28
N PRO A 152 5.28 -13.66 -30.32
CA PRO A 152 3.89 -13.75 -29.90
C PRO A 152 3.35 -12.38 -29.49
N ARG A 153 2.08 -12.11 -29.84
CA ARG A 153 1.44 -10.85 -29.44
C ARG A 153 1.33 -10.77 -27.92
N THR A 154 1.56 -9.58 -27.40
CA THR A 154 1.40 -9.25 -25.99
C THR A 154 -0.09 -9.22 -25.66
N ILE A 155 -0.46 -9.93 -24.59
CA ILE A 155 -1.82 -9.84 -24.02
C ILE A 155 -1.87 -8.59 -23.13
N TYR A 156 -2.84 -7.72 -23.42
CA TYR A 156 -3.15 -6.55 -22.62
C TYR A 156 -4.33 -6.82 -21.70
N TYR A 157 -4.23 -6.33 -20.48
CA TYR A 157 -5.27 -6.34 -19.46
C TYR A 157 -5.88 -4.95 -19.39
N TYR A 158 -7.20 -4.88 -19.32
CA TYR A 158 -7.97 -3.65 -19.26
C TYR A 158 -8.85 -3.65 -18.02
N LEU A 159 -8.89 -2.51 -17.34
CA LEU A 159 -9.73 -2.23 -16.19
C LEU A 159 -10.44 -0.90 -16.45
N ILE A 160 -11.76 -0.95 -16.62
CA ILE A 160 -12.62 0.21 -16.83
C ILE A 160 -13.38 0.49 -15.53
N MET A 161 -13.20 1.68 -14.99
CA MET A 161 -13.77 2.09 -13.71
C MET A 161 -14.31 3.52 -13.75
N GLU A 162 -14.97 3.90 -12.66
CA GLU A 162 -15.49 5.24 -12.43
C GLU A 162 -14.39 6.31 -12.44
N LEU A 163 -14.63 7.38 -13.20
CA LEU A 163 -13.94 8.64 -12.99
C LEU A 163 -14.53 9.32 -11.74
N ILE A 164 -13.80 9.26 -10.63
CA ILE A 164 -14.12 10.06 -9.46
C ILE A 164 -13.80 11.52 -9.79
N ARG A 165 -14.80 12.40 -9.62
CA ARG A 165 -14.62 13.84 -9.85
C ARG A 165 -13.86 14.47 -8.69
N GLY A 166 -12.89 15.30 -9.01
CA GLY A 166 -12.12 16.05 -8.02
C GLY A 166 -10.71 16.31 -8.53
N GLU A 167 -9.88 16.79 -7.60
CA GLU A 167 -8.45 17.05 -7.79
C GLU A 167 -7.69 16.03 -6.94
N ILE A 168 -6.60 15.46 -7.45
CA ILE A 168 -5.69 14.69 -6.58
C ILE A 168 -5.04 15.65 -5.58
N ILE A 169 -4.74 15.20 -4.37
CA ILE A 169 -4.21 16.10 -3.33
C ILE A 169 -2.91 16.78 -3.75
N ASP A 170 -2.05 16.10 -4.53
CA ASP A 170 -0.79 16.67 -5.02
C ASP A 170 -0.99 17.90 -5.93
N ASP A 171 -2.14 18.00 -6.60
CA ASP A 171 -2.46 19.12 -7.48
C ASP A 171 -3.10 20.31 -6.73
N ILE A 172 -3.49 20.10 -5.47
CA ILE A 172 -4.11 21.13 -4.64
C ILE A 172 -3.02 21.82 -3.82
N ASP A 173 -2.96 23.16 -3.88
CA ASP A 173 -2.16 23.92 -2.91
C ASP A 173 -2.86 23.95 -1.54
N VAL A 174 -2.68 22.87 -0.78
CA VAL A 174 -3.31 22.68 0.53
C VAL A 174 -2.86 23.77 1.53
N LYS A 175 -1.71 24.43 1.30
CA LYS A 175 -1.22 25.49 2.18
C LYS A 175 -2.13 26.72 2.11
N GLU A 176 -2.62 27.03 0.92
CA GLU A 176 -3.53 28.16 0.65
C GLU A 176 -4.99 27.88 1.06
N LEU A 177 -5.36 26.61 1.32
CA LEU A 177 -6.70 26.29 1.82
C LEU A 177 -6.94 26.87 3.22
N LYS A 178 -8.17 27.34 3.45
CA LYS A 178 -8.63 27.78 4.78
C LYS A 178 -8.48 26.63 5.79
N PRO A 179 -8.11 26.90 7.06
CA PRO A 179 -7.86 25.84 8.06
C PRO A 179 -8.99 24.81 8.20
N TYR A 180 -10.25 25.26 8.26
CA TYR A 180 -11.39 24.36 8.41
C TYR A 180 -11.63 23.46 7.19
N ILE A 181 -11.19 23.87 5.98
CA ILE A 181 -11.25 23.03 4.78
C ILE A 181 -10.23 21.91 4.90
N LYS A 182 -8.98 22.25 5.26
CA LYS A 182 -7.93 21.25 5.51
C LYS A 182 -8.37 20.22 6.55
N GLU A 183 -8.86 20.69 7.69
CA GLU A 183 -9.38 19.84 8.76
C GLU A 183 -10.49 18.91 8.26
N LYS A 184 -11.42 19.42 7.43
CA LYS A 184 -12.48 18.60 6.83
C LYS A 184 -11.93 17.55 5.86
N ILE A 185 -10.94 17.88 5.02
CA ILE A 185 -10.29 16.90 4.13
C ILE A 185 -9.69 15.76 4.97
N TRP A 186 -8.92 16.10 6.00
CA TRP A 186 -8.25 15.09 6.84
C TRP A 186 -9.22 14.26 7.67
N ALA A 187 -10.28 14.87 8.19
CA ALA A 187 -11.34 14.16 8.90
C ALA A 187 -12.08 13.18 7.96
N LEU A 188 -12.38 13.58 6.73
CA LEU A 188 -13.01 12.69 5.74
C LEU A 188 -12.06 11.57 5.30
N LEU A 189 -10.77 11.85 5.16
CA LEU A 189 -9.77 10.82 4.87
C LEU A 189 -9.65 9.80 6.01
N GLY A 190 -9.56 10.25 7.25
CA GLY A 190 -9.57 9.35 8.40
C GLY A 190 -10.88 8.57 8.54
N GLU A 191 -12.02 9.15 8.13
CA GLU A 191 -13.27 8.41 8.00
C GLU A 191 -13.18 7.27 6.97
N GLN A 192 -12.55 7.49 5.82
CA GLN A 192 -12.32 6.42 4.83
C GLN A 192 -11.50 5.27 5.44
N PHE A 193 -10.40 5.59 6.14
CA PHE A 193 -9.62 4.56 6.84
C PHE A 193 -10.44 3.83 7.91
N ARG A 194 -11.24 4.56 8.70
CA ARG A 194 -12.09 3.97 9.73
C ARG A 194 -13.07 2.97 9.13
N GLN A 195 -13.72 3.33 8.03
CA GLN A 195 -14.65 2.46 7.32
C GLN A 195 -13.94 1.23 6.76
N LEU A 196 -12.77 1.41 6.14
CA LEU A 196 -11.96 0.31 5.61
C LEU A 196 -11.59 -0.68 6.73
N ARG A 197 -11.07 -0.17 7.85
CA ARG A 197 -10.65 -0.96 9.00
C ARG A 197 -11.81 -1.62 9.75
N SER A 198 -13.04 -1.18 9.51
CA SER A 198 -14.24 -1.75 10.12
C SER A 198 -14.72 -3.04 9.43
N VAL A 199 -14.22 -3.34 8.24
CA VAL A 199 -14.54 -4.57 7.51
C VAL A 199 -14.06 -5.78 8.31
N LYS A 200 -14.96 -6.72 8.55
CA LYS A 200 -14.62 -7.94 9.30
C LYS A 200 -13.80 -8.88 8.41
N PRO A 201 -12.65 -9.38 8.88
CA PRO A 201 -11.88 -10.35 8.12
C PRO A 201 -12.65 -11.65 7.96
N GLU A 202 -12.54 -12.29 6.80
CA GLU A 202 -13.15 -13.60 6.54
C GLU A 202 -12.54 -14.67 7.47
N ASN A 203 -11.26 -14.49 7.83
CA ASN A 203 -10.57 -15.28 8.83
C ASN A 203 -9.73 -14.37 9.75
N PRO A 204 -9.99 -14.31 11.07
CA PRO A 204 -9.30 -13.42 12.00
C PRO A 204 -7.83 -13.80 12.27
N LYS A 205 -7.34 -14.92 11.70
CA LYS A 205 -5.93 -15.34 11.78
C LYS A 205 -5.19 -15.19 10.45
N HIS A 206 -5.85 -14.64 9.45
CA HIS A 206 -5.35 -14.54 8.08
C HIS A 206 -4.77 -13.16 7.81
N PHE A 207 -3.48 -13.13 7.50
CA PHE A 207 -2.77 -11.97 6.98
C PHE A 207 -2.35 -12.28 5.54
N GLY A 208 -2.93 -11.55 4.59
CA GLY A 208 -2.80 -11.80 3.16
C GLY A 208 -3.74 -10.92 2.36
N ARG A 209 -3.99 -11.26 1.10
CA ARG A 209 -5.06 -10.63 0.31
C ARG A 209 -6.44 -11.11 0.79
N ILE A 210 -7.48 -10.45 0.30
CA ILE A 210 -8.88 -10.85 0.46
C ILE A 210 -9.13 -12.31 0.01
N GLN A 211 -10.23 -12.90 0.48
CA GLN A 211 -10.62 -14.28 0.17
C GLN A 211 -9.57 -15.35 0.53
N GLY A 212 -8.78 -15.12 1.58
CA GLY A 212 -7.86 -16.15 2.06
C GLY A 212 -6.58 -16.33 1.21
N ARG A 213 -6.27 -15.40 0.30
CA ARG A 213 -5.08 -15.50 -0.57
C ARG A 213 -3.80 -14.97 0.08
N ALA A 214 -2.66 -15.44 -0.45
CA ALA A 214 -1.34 -14.91 -0.12
C ALA A 214 -1.21 -13.43 -0.51
N TYR A 215 -0.21 -12.74 0.04
CA TYR A 215 0.17 -11.43 -0.46
C TYR A 215 0.76 -11.53 -1.88
N GLY A 216 0.64 -10.43 -2.62
CA GLY A 216 1.52 -10.20 -3.77
C GLY A 216 2.96 -9.92 -3.33
N GLN A 217 3.87 -9.88 -4.28
CA GLN A 217 5.19 -9.31 -4.07
C GLN A 217 5.03 -7.82 -3.78
N MET A 218 5.51 -7.41 -2.60
CA MET A 218 5.42 -6.03 -2.16
C MET A 218 6.67 -5.62 -1.36
N PRO A 219 7.07 -4.34 -1.40
CA PRO A 219 8.21 -3.80 -0.66
C PRO A 219 8.40 -4.28 0.77
N PRO A 220 7.39 -4.21 1.66
CA PRO A 220 7.57 -4.63 3.05
C PRO A 220 7.84 -6.13 3.20
N LEU A 221 7.63 -6.95 2.15
CA LEU A 221 7.77 -8.39 2.16
C LEU A 221 8.79 -8.91 1.12
N TYR A 222 9.58 -8.07 0.43
CA TYR A 222 10.37 -8.51 -0.75
C TYR A 222 11.42 -9.62 -0.49
N TYR A 223 11.79 -9.94 0.75
CA TYR A 223 12.92 -10.84 1.05
C TYR A 223 12.54 -12.18 1.71
N ALA A 224 11.84 -13.04 0.97
CA ALA A 224 11.39 -14.36 1.44
C ALA A 224 12.55 -15.25 1.91
N PRO A 225 12.39 -15.99 3.01
CA PRO A 225 13.45 -16.89 3.48
C PRO A 225 13.63 -18.07 2.51
N ALA A 226 14.88 -18.48 2.31
CA ALA A 226 15.18 -19.74 1.67
C ALA A 226 14.58 -20.94 2.45
N PRO A 227 14.28 -22.06 1.78
CA PRO A 227 14.40 -22.29 0.34
C PRO A 227 13.21 -21.74 -0.48
N ASP A 228 12.13 -21.32 0.17
CA ASP A 228 10.88 -20.93 -0.48
C ASP A 228 10.79 -19.41 -0.67
N PHE A 229 11.46 -18.91 -1.70
CA PHE A 229 11.47 -17.50 -2.06
C PHE A 229 10.11 -16.99 -2.58
N ALA A 230 9.15 -17.89 -2.84
CA ALA A 230 7.81 -17.57 -3.31
C ALA A 230 6.77 -17.57 -2.17
N ASN A 231 7.18 -17.82 -0.92
CA ASN A 231 6.26 -17.79 0.21
C ASN A 231 5.89 -16.35 0.62
N TYR A 232 4.70 -15.93 0.19
CA TYR A 232 4.04 -14.69 0.57
C TYR A 232 2.78 -14.93 1.40
N GLY A 233 2.71 -16.09 2.06
CA GLY A 233 1.64 -16.45 2.97
C GLY A 233 0.51 -17.26 2.32
N PRO A 234 -0.72 -17.18 2.88
CA PRO A 234 -1.10 -16.31 3.98
C PRO A 234 -0.39 -16.61 5.29
N PHE A 235 -0.26 -15.60 6.14
CA PHE A 235 0.49 -15.66 7.40
C PHE A 235 -0.44 -15.58 8.61
N THR A 236 0.02 -16.09 9.76
CA THR A 236 -0.45 -15.62 11.07
C THR A 236 0.17 -14.26 11.39
N TYR A 237 -0.32 -13.59 12.44
CA TYR A 237 0.26 -12.34 12.93
C TYR A 237 1.77 -12.45 13.20
N GLU A 238 2.18 -13.48 13.93
CA GLU A 238 3.58 -13.68 14.32
C GLU A 238 4.46 -13.91 13.10
N GLN A 239 3.99 -14.72 12.15
CA GLN A 239 4.70 -14.99 10.89
C GLN A 239 4.85 -13.70 10.08
N LEU A 240 3.80 -12.89 9.96
CA LEU A 240 3.86 -11.62 9.24
C LEU A 240 4.85 -10.66 9.90
N VAL A 241 4.78 -10.46 11.22
CA VAL A 241 5.67 -9.51 11.91
C VAL A 241 7.13 -9.96 11.80
N GLN A 242 7.41 -11.25 11.96
CA GLN A 242 8.75 -11.80 11.71
C GLN A 242 9.19 -11.57 10.27
N ARG A 243 8.28 -11.72 9.30
CA ARG A 243 8.54 -11.45 7.89
C ARG A 243 8.91 -10.00 7.63
N LEU A 244 8.16 -9.05 8.21
CA LEU A 244 8.43 -7.61 8.13
C LEU A 244 9.80 -7.25 8.71
N ILE A 245 10.11 -7.74 9.92
CA ILE A 245 11.40 -7.50 10.58
C ILE A 245 12.56 -8.02 9.73
N ARG A 246 12.43 -9.25 9.20
CA ARG A 246 13.45 -9.85 8.35
C ARG A 246 13.64 -9.06 7.06
N ALA A 247 12.55 -8.73 6.37
CA ALA A 247 12.59 -8.00 5.12
C ALA A 247 13.23 -6.62 5.30
N ALA A 248 12.88 -5.92 6.37
CA ALA A 248 13.45 -4.64 6.75
C ALA A 248 14.99 -4.71 6.96
N LYS A 249 15.47 -5.71 7.70
CA LYS A 249 16.91 -5.95 7.91
C LYS A 249 17.67 -6.18 6.61
N ILE A 250 17.13 -7.04 5.72
CA ILE A 250 17.76 -7.39 4.45
C ILE A 250 17.73 -6.23 3.46
N GLY A 251 16.59 -5.54 3.33
CA GLY A 251 16.45 -4.38 2.45
C GLY A 251 17.40 -3.25 2.85
N SER A 252 17.48 -2.94 4.14
CA SER A 252 18.43 -1.95 4.67
C SER A 252 19.89 -2.38 4.47
N ALA A 253 20.20 -3.67 4.56
CA ALA A 253 21.54 -4.18 4.28
C ALA A 253 21.90 -3.91 2.81
N LEU A 254 21.03 -4.29 1.88
CA LEU A 254 21.22 -4.12 0.45
C LEU A 254 21.37 -2.64 0.06
N ALA A 255 20.56 -1.75 0.65
CA ALA A 255 20.61 -0.32 0.37
C ALA A 255 21.91 0.36 0.86
N THR A 256 22.51 -0.17 1.93
CA THR A 256 23.68 0.47 2.58
C THR A 256 25.00 -0.14 2.13
N TYR A 257 25.02 -1.44 1.85
CA TYR A 257 26.21 -2.18 1.44
C TYR A 257 26.50 -1.98 -0.07
N PRO A 258 27.76 -1.80 -0.51
CA PRO A 258 29.03 -1.85 0.25
C PRO A 258 29.50 -0.52 0.83
N ARG A 259 28.67 0.52 0.82
CA ARG A 259 29.07 1.89 1.19
C ARG A 259 29.17 2.10 2.69
N GLY A 260 28.50 1.28 3.50
CA GLY A 260 28.53 1.37 4.94
C GLY A 260 27.82 0.22 5.64
N ASP A 261 27.39 0.49 6.86
CA ASP A 261 26.69 -0.44 7.74
C ASP A 261 25.46 0.23 8.38
N TYR A 262 24.64 -0.54 9.08
CA TYR A 262 23.46 -0.04 9.78
C TYR A 262 23.80 1.13 10.71
N THR A 263 22.97 2.16 10.66
CA THR A 263 23.02 3.27 11.61
C THR A 263 22.67 2.80 13.03
N THR A 264 23.07 3.55 14.05
CA THR A 264 22.70 3.28 15.44
C THR A 264 21.18 3.16 15.62
N VAL A 265 20.40 4.03 14.95
CA VAL A 265 18.94 4.03 15.04
C VAL A 265 18.34 2.76 14.43
N GLN A 266 18.84 2.31 13.26
CA GLN A 266 18.40 1.05 12.67
C GLN A 266 18.70 -0.15 13.57
N ARG A 267 19.90 -0.21 14.18
CA ARG A 267 20.26 -1.28 15.12
C ARG A 267 19.34 -1.30 16.33
N LEU A 268 19.05 -0.14 16.92
CA LEU A 268 18.09 -0.02 18.02
C LEU A 268 16.69 -0.48 17.61
N ALA A 269 16.20 -0.03 16.45
CA ALA A 269 14.90 -0.47 15.91
C ALA A 269 14.84 -2.00 15.80
N TYR A 270 15.86 -2.64 15.24
CA TYR A 270 15.91 -4.10 15.10
C TYR A 270 16.02 -4.85 16.43
N ASN A 271 16.70 -4.30 17.43
CA ASN A 271 16.79 -4.88 18.77
C ASN A 271 15.45 -4.87 19.49
N HIS A 272 14.65 -3.83 19.30
CA HIS A 272 13.38 -3.64 20.00
C HIS A 272 12.16 -4.16 19.22
N ALA A 273 12.28 -4.35 17.91
CA ALA A 273 11.17 -4.72 17.03
C ALA A 273 10.33 -5.91 17.52
N GLU A 274 10.94 -7.01 17.91
CA GLU A 274 10.20 -8.17 18.43
C GLU A 274 9.53 -7.88 19.78
N SER A 275 10.22 -7.16 20.67
CA SER A 275 9.66 -6.80 21.97
C SER A 275 8.42 -5.93 21.81
N VAL A 276 8.47 -4.94 20.93
CA VAL A 276 7.35 -4.01 20.73
C VAL A 276 6.24 -4.67 19.90
N MET A 277 6.56 -5.20 18.73
CA MET A 277 5.54 -5.65 17.77
C MET A 277 5.03 -7.07 18.02
N LEU A 278 5.77 -7.94 18.71
CA LEU A 278 5.27 -9.28 19.08
C LEU A 278 4.81 -9.32 20.53
N LYS A 279 5.68 -8.93 21.47
CA LYS A 279 5.38 -9.06 22.92
C LYS A 279 4.47 -7.95 23.43
N GLY A 280 4.63 -6.73 22.92
CA GLY A 280 3.77 -5.58 23.24
C GLY A 280 2.39 -5.61 22.57
N ALA A 281 2.21 -6.42 21.52
CA ALA A 281 0.94 -6.55 20.81
C ALA A 281 -0.10 -7.32 21.63
N GLY A 282 -1.19 -6.61 21.97
CA GLY A 282 -2.36 -7.19 22.64
C GLY A 282 -3.26 -7.97 21.68
N PRO A 283 -4.31 -8.65 22.19
CA PRO A 283 -5.21 -9.46 21.37
C PRO A 283 -5.85 -8.71 20.20
N SER A 284 -6.21 -7.43 20.37
CA SER A 284 -6.78 -6.60 19.31
C SER A 284 -5.78 -6.21 18.23
N ASP A 285 -4.50 -6.06 18.58
CA ASP A 285 -3.44 -5.69 17.64
C ASP A 285 -3.08 -6.84 16.69
N ARG A 286 -3.40 -8.07 17.12
CA ARG A 286 -3.19 -9.31 16.37
C ARG A 286 -4.33 -9.66 15.42
N LEU A 287 -5.39 -8.87 15.41
CA LEU A 287 -6.48 -9.03 14.45
C LEU A 287 -6.15 -8.26 13.17
N PRO A 288 -6.36 -8.88 11.99
CA PRO A 288 -6.18 -8.17 10.73
C PRO A 288 -7.27 -7.12 10.55
N VAL A 289 -6.87 -5.98 10.01
CA VAL A 289 -7.76 -4.95 9.46
C VAL A 289 -7.50 -4.82 7.97
N LEU A 290 -8.54 -4.45 7.22
CA LEU A 290 -8.37 -4.21 5.79
C LEU A 290 -7.61 -2.89 5.60
N SER A 291 -6.60 -2.90 4.73
CA SER A 291 -5.66 -1.80 4.54
C SER A 291 -5.43 -1.53 3.05
N HIS A 292 -5.31 -0.24 2.70
CA HIS A 292 -5.03 0.24 1.35
C HIS A 292 -3.56 -0.03 0.95
N LEU A 293 -2.65 0.07 1.92
CA LEU A 293 -1.18 0.02 1.78
C LEU A 293 -0.52 1.18 1.02
N ASP A 294 -1.20 1.75 0.03
CA ASP A 294 -0.68 2.84 -0.80
C ASP A 294 -1.46 4.17 -0.74
N PRO A 295 -1.77 4.72 0.46
CA PRO A 295 -2.54 5.96 0.56
C PRO A 295 -1.66 7.21 0.33
N GLN A 296 -0.84 7.20 -0.72
CA GLN A 296 -0.07 8.37 -1.14
C GLN A 296 -0.99 9.49 -1.61
N THR A 297 -0.51 10.73 -1.59
CA THR A 297 -1.29 11.93 -1.89
C THR A 297 -1.86 11.95 -3.31
N HIS A 298 -1.16 11.38 -4.30
CA HIS A 298 -1.71 11.20 -5.66
C HIS A 298 -2.80 10.12 -5.77
N ASN A 299 -2.94 9.25 -4.75
CA ASN A 299 -4.01 8.25 -4.64
C ASN A 299 -5.21 8.74 -3.82
N ILE A 300 -5.24 10.03 -3.46
CA ILE A 300 -6.34 10.66 -2.74
C ILE A 300 -6.96 11.74 -3.63
N ILE A 301 -8.24 11.57 -3.97
CA ILE A 301 -9.02 12.54 -4.75
C ILE A 301 -9.92 13.33 -3.80
N VAL A 302 -9.92 14.65 -3.93
CA VAL A 302 -10.75 15.57 -3.15
C VAL A 302 -11.69 16.30 -4.08
N ASN A 303 -12.99 16.23 -3.78
CA ASN A 303 -13.99 17.03 -4.46
C ASN A 303 -14.30 18.28 -3.61
N LEU A 304 -13.77 19.42 -4.04
CA LEU A 304 -13.95 20.71 -3.37
C LEU A 304 -15.20 21.43 -3.88
N LYS A 305 -16.02 21.95 -2.96
CA LYS A 305 -17.08 22.89 -3.31
C LYS A 305 -16.49 24.29 -3.39
N ARG A 306 -16.70 24.94 -4.54
CA ARG A 306 -16.14 26.24 -4.88
C ARG A 306 -17.25 27.27 -5.08
N ASP A 307 -17.02 28.49 -4.64
CA ASP A 307 -17.97 29.59 -4.82
C ASP A 307 -17.92 30.12 -6.26
N GLN A 308 -18.68 31.20 -6.54
CA GLN A 308 -18.71 31.82 -7.86
C GLN A 308 -17.35 32.38 -8.34
N ASN A 309 -16.40 32.60 -7.43
CA ASN A 309 -15.04 33.06 -7.75
C ASN A 309 -14.06 31.89 -7.90
N GLY A 310 -14.51 30.64 -7.72
CA GLY A 310 -13.65 29.45 -7.73
C GLY A 310 -12.99 29.15 -6.38
N GLU A 311 -13.30 29.91 -5.33
CA GLU A 311 -12.67 29.75 -4.03
C GLU A 311 -13.29 28.56 -3.26
N PRO A 312 -12.48 27.62 -2.74
CA PRO A 312 -12.97 26.53 -1.91
C PRO A 312 -13.66 27.06 -0.65
N TYR A 313 -14.91 26.65 -0.43
CA TYR A 313 -15.67 26.97 0.78
C TYR A 313 -16.13 25.74 1.56
N ASP A 314 -16.11 24.55 0.96
CA ASP A 314 -16.42 23.28 1.63
C ASP A 314 -15.76 22.08 0.89
N VAL A 315 -15.76 20.91 1.54
CA VAL A 315 -15.33 19.63 0.94
C VAL A 315 -16.54 18.73 0.77
N GLU A 316 -16.82 18.29 -0.45
CA GLU A 316 -17.92 17.37 -0.74
C GLU A 316 -17.56 15.93 -0.43
N GLU A 317 -16.40 15.47 -0.91
CA GLU A 317 -15.99 14.09 -0.87
C GLU A 317 -14.47 13.97 -0.81
N VAL A 318 -13.99 12.94 -0.13
CA VAL A 318 -12.61 12.43 -0.23
C VAL A 318 -12.70 10.96 -0.60
N ALA A 319 -11.99 10.57 -1.65
CA ALA A 319 -11.97 9.21 -2.17
C ALA A 319 -10.54 8.68 -2.24
N LEU A 320 -10.40 7.36 -2.05
CA LEU A 320 -9.15 6.64 -2.25
C LEU A 320 -9.21 5.90 -3.59
N VAL A 321 -8.10 5.89 -4.33
CA VAL A 321 -7.94 5.20 -5.61
C VAL A 321 -6.67 4.36 -5.61
N ASP A 322 -6.50 3.56 -6.66
CA ASP A 322 -5.37 2.61 -6.79
C ASP A 322 -5.37 1.48 -5.77
N TRP A 323 -6.41 0.64 -5.87
CA TRP A 323 -6.72 -0.40 -4.90
C TRP A 323 -5.98 -1.72 -5.15
N PHE A 324 -4.96 -1.73 -6.00
CA PHE A 324 -4.17 -2.93 -6.34
C PHE A 324 -3.62 -3.64 -5.09
N SER A 325 -3.18 -2.85 -4.11
CA SER A 325 -2.44 -3.30 -2.92
C SER A 325 -3.32 -3.66 -1.73
N LEU A 326 -4.65 -3.64 -1.88
CA LEU A 326 -5.58 -3.94 -0.79
C LEU A 326 -5.28 -5.30 -0.15
N CYS A 327 -5.13 -5.33 1.17
CA CYS A 327 -4.85 -6.56 1.91
C CYS A 327 -5.18 -6.44 3.41
N TRP A 328 -5.15 -7.57 4.09
CA TRP A 328 -5.29 -7.67 5.54
C TRP A 328 -3.95 -7.37 6.23
N MET A 329 -3.87 -6.35 7.08
CA MET A 329 -2.65 -5.96 7.79
C MET A 329 -2.87 -5.78 9.29
N PRO A 330 -1.80 -5.73 10.12
CA PRO A 330 -1.91 -5.35 11.51
C PRO A 330 -2.50 -3.96 11.66
N ALA A 331 -3.35 -3.77 12.67
CA ALA A 331 -4.04 -2.50 12.91
C ALA A 331 -3.10 -1.30 13.09
N TRP A 332 -1.85 -1.53 13.49
CA TRP A 332 -0.83 -0.51 13.67
C TRP A 332 -0.04 -0.17 12.40
N TYR A 333 -0.17 -0.89 11.29
CA TYR A 333 0.67 -0.70 10.10
C TYR A 333 0.41 0.65 9.41
N GLU A 334 -0.80 0.87 8.88
CA GLU A 334 -1.15 2.16 8.24
C GLU A 334 -1.24 3.30 9.25
N ALA A 335 -1.66 3.01 10.48
CA ALA A 335 -1.61 4.01 11.55
C ALA A 335 -0.17 4.44 11.84
N GLY A 336 0.81 3.53 11.77
CA GLY A 336 2.21 3.90 11.93
C GLY A 336 2.73 4.75 10.77
N ASP A 337 2.20 4.59 9.56
CA ASP A 337 2.46 5.54 8.46
C ASP A 337 1.87 6.92 8.77
N MET A 338 0.63 7.00 9.25
CA MET A 338 0.06 8.28 9.70
C MET A 338 0.87 8.89 10.86
N CYS A 339 1.35 8.07 11.81
CA CYS A 339 2.27 8.52 12.86
C CYS A 339 3.58 9.07 12.27
N ARG A 340 4.15 8.42 11.26
CA ARG A 340 5.36 8.89 10.58
C ARG A 340 5.17 10.30 10.03
N LEU A 341 4.01 10.61 9.44
CA LEU A 341 3.71 11.95 8.93
C LEU A 341 3.71 13.02 10.02
N THR A 342 3.39 12.67 11.27
CA THR A 342 3.45 13.62 12.40
C THR A 342 4.89 14.06 12.74
N PHE A 343 5.90 13.30 12.29
CA PHE A 343 7.32 13.62 12.41
C PHE A 343 7.88 14.39 11.20
N CYS A 344 7.06 14.68 10.19
CA CYS A 344 7.48 15.47 9.03
C CYS A 344 7.64 16.95 9.40
N LEU A 345 8.58 17.62 8.74
CA LEU A 345 8.78 19.07 8.90
C LEU A 345 7.74 19.90 8.14
N ASP A 346 7.06 19.30 7.15
CA ASP A 346 5.96 19.98 6.46
C ASP A 346 4.71 20.02 7.38
N PRO A 347 4.24 21.22 7.78
CA PRO A 347 3.09 21.34 8.68
C PRO A 347 1.80 20.75 8.13
N THR A 348 1.66 20.69 6.80
CA THR A 348 0.50 20.11 6.11
C THR A 348 0.45 18.61 6.33
N LEU A 349 1.57 17.92 6.10
CA LEU A 349 1.68 16.48 6.32
C LEU A 349 1.56 16.13 7.81
N GLN A 350 2.13 16.95 8.69
CA GLN A 350 1.95 16.79 10.12
C GLN A 350 0.47 16.91 10.53
N SER A 351 -0.23 17.93 10.03
CA SER A 351 -1.66 18.13 10.27
C SER A 351 -2.49 16.96 9.73
N MET A 352 -2.18 16.49 8.53
CA MET A 352 -2.81 15.30 7.94
C MET A 352 -2.64 14.07 8.84
N GLY A 353 -1.40 13.73 9.22
CA GLY A 353 -1.11 12.58 10.06
C GLY A 353 -1.86 12.63 11.40
N MET A 354 -1.87 13.79 12.07
CA MET A 354 -2.58 13.97 13.35
C MET A 354 -4.09 13.79 13.21
N ASN A 355 -4.72 14.50 12.27
CA ASN A 355 -6.18 14.47 12.09
C ASN A 355 -6.68 13.08 11.63
N VAL A 356 -5.92 12.43 10.75
CA VAL A 356 -6.26 11.07 10.30
C VAL A 356 -6.14 10.08 11.46
N LEU A 357 -5.08 10.15 12.28
CA LEU A 357 -4.93 9.28 13.47
C LEU A 357 -6.08 9.43 14.46
N GLU A 358 -6.56 10.65 14.66
CA GLU A 358 -7.69 10.93 15.57
C GLU A 358 -9.00 10.30 15.09
N THR A 359 -9.16 10.11 13.77
CA THR A 359 -10.44 9.72 13.16
C THR A 359 -10.45 8.32 12.54
N MET A 360 -9.29 7.72 12.23
CA MET A 360 -9.17 6.40 11.59
C MET A 360 -9.56 5.20 12.47
N GLY A 361 -9.98 5.46 13.70
CA GLY A 361 -10.42 4.46 14.66
C GLY A 361 -9.33 4.04 15.65
N LYS A 362 -9.65 3.05 16.49
CA LYS A 362 -8.76 2.65 17.60
C LYS A 362 -7.48 1.99 17.06
N VAL A 363 -6.36 2.37 17.65
CA VAL A 363 -5.05 1.77 17.41
C VAL A 363 -4.21 1.81 18.68
N ASN A 364 -3.35 0.80 18.85
CA ASN A 364 -2.27 0.85 19.82
C ASN A 364 -1.19 1.84 19.34
N LEU A 365 -1.24 3.07 19.86
CA LEU A 365 -0.32 4.14 19.47
C LEU A 365 1.14 3.87 19.86
N GLU A 366 1.41 3.01 20.84
CA GLU A 366 2.79 2.64 21.19
C GLU A 366 3.46 1.89 20.02
N ILE A 367 2.78 0.87 19.50
CA ILE A 367 3.29 0.08 18.36
C ILE A 367 3.29 0.91 17.08
N ALA A 368 2.22 1.68 16.84
CA ALA A 368 2.13 2.55 15.66
C ALA A 368 3.23 3.62 15.66
N ALA A 369 3.48 4.30 16.78
CA ALA A 369 4.54 5.30 16.89
C ALA A 369 5.94 4.67 16.75
N PHE A 370 6.18 3.50 17.33
CA PHE A 370 7.42 2.76 17.14
C PHE A 370 7.64 2.42 15.66
N PHE A 371 6.62 1.86 14.98
CA PHE A 371 6.71 1.53 13.56
C PHE A 371 6.90 2.80 12.71
N GLY A 372 6.15 3.87 12.96
CA GLY A 372 6.28 5.14 12.26
C GLY A 372 7.67 5.77 12.39
N ALA A 373 8.26 5.72 13.59
CA ALA A 373 9.64 6.15 13.82
C ALA A 373 10.63 5.26 13.05
N CYS A 374 10.43 3.94 13.07
CA CYS A 374 11.26 3.01 12.32
C CYS A 374 11.24 3.30 10.81
N VAL A 375 10.07 3.60 10.23
CA VAL A 375 9.98 3.99 8.83
C VAL A 375 10.64 5.35 8.58
N ARG A 376 10.42 6.35 9.46
CA ARG A 376 11.02 7.70 9.36
C ARG A 376 12.55 7.66 9.26
N TYR A 377 13.17 6.71 9.96
CA TYR A 377 14.61 6.49 10.01
C TYR A 377 15.10 5.34 9.11
N HIS A 378 14.29 4.95 8.12
CA HIS A 378 14.65 3.94 7.12
C HIS A 378 15.10 2.59 7.71
N ALA A 379 14.55 2.23 8.88
CA ALA A 379 14.72 0.90 9.45
C ALA A 379 13.66 -0.07 8.94
N PHE A 380 12.46 0.41 8.59
CA PHE A 380 11.39 -0.37 7.99
C PHE A 380 10.89 0.32 6.72
N HIS A 381 10.22 -0.45 5.86
CA HIS A 381 9.70 0.03 4.58
C HIS A 381 8.17 -0.02 4.60
N LEU A 382 7.55 0.97 3.99
CA LEU A 382 6.13 0.92 3.61
C LEU A 382 6.01 0.30 2.22
N TYR A 383 4.79 0.13 1.75
CA TYR A 383 4.53 -0.33 0.39
C TYR A 383 5.02 0.68 -0.66
N HIS A 384 5.02 1.97 -0.32
CA HIS A 384 5.12 3.08 -1.25
C HIS A 384 6.33 3.98 -1.04
#